data_AF-A0A8C0IJU5-F1
#
_entry.id   AF-A0A8C0IJU5-F1
#
_cell.length_a   1.000
_cell.length_b   1.000
_cell.length_c   1.000
_cell.angle_alpha   90.00
_cell.angle_beta   90.00
_cell.angle_gamma   90.00
#
_symmetry.space_group_name_H-M   'P 1'
#
loop_
_entity.id
_entity.type
_entity.pdbx_description
1 polymer ?
#
loop_
_entity_poly.entity_id
_entity_poly.type
_entity_poly.pdbx_seq_one_letter_code
_entity_poly.pdbx_strand_id
1 'polypeptide(L)'
;IPAAMVSAAPVQGIQEETMCPICLEYLTDPVTMDCGHNFCQGCISNYCDKWDEYENLCETHQEKLSLFCEEDGEAVCVACWRSPQHRSHKVLLMEEAAQKYKVGNTLTLVNSILPFSD
;
A
#
# COMPACT_ATOMS: atom_id res chain seq x y z
N ILE A 1 -65.64 -20.93 5.40
CA ILE A 1 -64.28 -21.22 4.89
C ILE A 1 -63.30 -20.56 5.85
N PRO A 2 -62.46 -21.30 6.60
CA PRO A 2 -61.53 -20.66 7.51
C PRO A 2 -60.34 -20.11 6.72
N ALA A 3 -59.91 -18.90 7.08
CA ALA A 3 -58.71 -18.28 6.54
C ALA A 3 -57.48 -18.96 7.16
N ALA A 4 -56.61 -19.53 6.32
CA ALA A 4 -55.33 -20.06 6.75
C ALA A 4 -54.38 -18.88 7.04
N MET A 5 -53.81 -18.86 8.24
CA MET A 5 -52.73 -17.93 8.61
C MET A 5 -51.41 -18.44 8.03
N VAL A 6 -50.73 -17.58 7.27
CA VAL A 6 -49.37 -17.81 6.79
C VAL A 6 -48.40 -17.64 7.96
N SER A 7 -47.67 -18.69 8.31
CA SER A 7 -46.57 -18.56 9.26
C SER A 7 -45.43 -17.81 8.57
N ALA A 8 -45.09 -16.63 9.08
CA ALA A 8 -43.85 -15.96 8.74
C ALA A 8 -42.69 -16.83 9.24
N ALA A 9 -41.95 -17.42 8.31
CA ALA A 9 -40.65 -18.01 8.62
C ALA A 9 -39.73 -16.90 9.18
N PRO A 10 -38.88 -17.21 10.17
CA PRO A 10 -37.94 -16.23 10.67
C PRO A 10 -37.00 -15.86 9.52
N VAL A 11 -36.87 -14.56 9.26
CA VAL A 11 -35.77 -14.04 8.45
C VAL A 11 -34.49 -14.41 9.20
N GLN A 12 -33.88 -15.52 8.80
CA GLN A 12 -32.50 -15.79 9.15
C GLN A 12 -31.74 -14.64 8.53
N GLY A 13 -31.18 -13.76 9.38
CA GLY A 13 -30.34 -12.67 8.94
C GLY A 13 -29.35 -13.23 7.94
N ILE A 14 -29.43 -12.77 6.70
CA ILE A 14 -28.42 -13.05 5.71
C ILE A 14 -27.12 -12.52 6.31
N GLN A 15 -26.26 -13.42 6.79
CA GLN A 15 -24.87 -13.04 6.96
C GLN A 15 -24.43 -12.69 5.55
N GLU A 16 -24.15 -11.43 5.32
CA GLU A 16 -23.55 -10.98 4.08
C GLU A 16 -22.20 -11.67 4.04
N GLU A 17 -22.17 -12.84 3.38
CA GLU A 17 -21.04 -13.74 3.26
C GLU A 17 -19.96 -13.03 2.44
N THR A 18 -19.27 -12.14 3.12
CA THR A 18 -18.27 -11.26 2.54
C THR A 18 -16.99 -12.08 2.43
N MET A 19 -16.65 -12.42 1.19
CA MET A 19 -15.42 -13.10 0.84
C MET A 19 -14.30 -12.07 0.67
N CYS A 20 -13.11 -12.41 1.15
CA CYS A 20 -11.91 -11.63 0.87
C CYS A 20 -11.55 -11.77 -0.61
N PRO A 21 -11.49 -10.70 -1.41
CA PRO A 21 -11.16 -10.80 -2.84
C PRO A 21 -9.68 -11.17 -3.10
N ILE A 22 -8.83 -11.14 -2.07
CA ILE A 22 -7.41 -11.50 -2.19
C ILE A 22 -7.20 -13.01 -2.06
N CYS A 23 -7.72 -13.62 -0.99
CA CYS A 23 -7.58 -15.06 -0.75
C CYS A 23 -8.77 -15.89 -1.23
N LEU A 24 -9.88 -15.25 -1.60
CA LEU A 24 -11.13 -15.87 -2.02
C LEU A 24 -11.75 -16.79 -0.94
N GLU A 25 -11.44 -16.53 0.32
CA GLU A 25 -12.02 -17.20 1.49
C GLU A 25 -12.90 -16.25 2.31
N TYR A 26 -13.64 -16.76 3.28
CA TYR A 26 -14.38 -15.94 4.24
C TYR A 26 -13.44 -15.00 4.99
N LEU A 27 -13.89 -13.77 5.21
CA LEU A 27 -13.09 -12.77 5.90
C LEU A 27 -12.68 -13.23 7.29
N THR A 28 -11.38 -13.22 7.53
CA THR A 28 -10.77 -13.42 8.85
C THR A 28 -10.15 -12.09 9.27
N ASP A 29 -10.65 -11.54 10.37
CA ASP A 29 -10.29 -10.21 10.86
C ASP A 29 -10.43 -9.11 9.77
N PRO A 30 -11.68 -8.77 9.39
CA PRO A 30 -11.94 -7.87 8.26
C PRO A 30 -11.51 -6.44 8.55
N VAL A 31 -10.78 -5.86 7.60
CA VAL A 31 -10.46 -4.44 7.53
C VAL A 31 -11.28 -3.82 6.40
N THR A 32 -12.02 -2.75 6.72
CA THR A 32 -12.81 -1.99 5.74
C THR A 32 -12.00 -0.84 5.19
N MET A 33 -11.88 -0.77 3.86
CA MET A 33 -11.25 0.35 3.15
C MET A 33 -12.24 1.50 2.97
N ASP A 34 -11.75 2.72 2.71
CA ASP A 34 -12.61 3.91 2.50
C ASP A 34 -13.60 3.74 1.32
N CYS A 35 -13.27 2.85 0.37
CA CYS A 35 -14.14 2.46 -0.73
C CYS A 35 -15.22 1.42 -0.35
N GLY A 36 -15.33 1.03 0.92
CA GLY A 36 -16.36 0.12 1.44
C GLY A 36 -16.07 -1.37 1.25
N HIS A 37 -14.94 -1.73 0.65
CA HIS A 37 -14.53 -3.14 0.48
C HIS A 37 -13.84 -3.67 1.74
N ASN A 38 -14.06 -4.95 2.02
CA ASN A 38 -13.53 -5.62 3.19
C ASN A 38 -12.51 -6.68 2.78
N PHE A 39 -11.37 -6.73 3.47
CA PHE A 39 -10.27 -7.66 3.23
C PHE A 39 -9.81 -8.27 4.55
N CYS A 40 -9.21 -9.46 4.53
CA CYS A 40 -8.56 -9.98 5.74
C CYS A 40 -7.38 -9.06 6.09
N GLN A 41 -7.17 -8.76 7.37
CA GLN A 41 -6.01 -7.99 7.84
C GLN A 41 -4.71 -8.56 7.29
N GLY A 42 -4.51 -9.89 7.37
CA GLY A 42 -3.31 -10.54 6.83
C GLY A 42 -3.18 -10.44 5.31
N CYS A 43 -4.31 -10.45 4.58
CA CYS A 43 -4.29 -10.32 3.13
C CYS A 43 -3.91 -8.91 2.69
N ILE A 44 -4.43 -7.88 3.36
CA ILE A 44 -4.14 -6.50 3.00
C ILE A 44 -2.72 -6.11 3.40
N SER A 45 -2.24 -6.54 4.57
CA SER A 45 -0.85 -6.34 4.98
C SER A 45 0.12 -6.97 3.98
N ASN A 46 -0.04 -8.25 3.64
CA ASN A 46 0.82 -8.93 2.68
C ASN A 46 0.72 -8.36 1.25
N TYR A 47 -0.44 -7.83 0.87
CA TYR A 47 -0.58 -7.11 -0.39
C TYR A 47 0.26 -5.83 -0.34
N CYS A 48 0.05 -4.95 0.65
CA CYS A 48 0.82 -3.71 0.84
C CYS A 48 2.33 -3.95 0.93
N ASP A 49 2.77 -4.97 1.67
CA ASP A 49 4.18 -5.35 1.81
C ASP A 49 4.83 -5.70 0.45
N LYS A 50 4.05 -6.24 -0.50
CA LYS A 50 4.53 -6.50 -1.88
C LYS A 50 4.58 -5.25 -2.75
N TRP A 51 3.76 -4.23 -2.47
CA TRP A 51 3.77 -2.98 -3.25
C TRP A 51 4.93 -2.07 -2.87
N ASP A 52 5.40 -2.11 -1.62
CA ASP A 52 6.62 -1.42 -1.19
C ASP A 52 7.88 -1.86 -1.96
N GLU A 53 7.90 -3.10 -2.45
CA GLU A 53 9.01 -3.63 -3.25
C GLU A 53 8.99 -3.14 -4.71
N TYR A 54 7.82 -2.80 -5.25
CA TYR A 54 7.63 -2.35 -6.64
C TYR A 54 7.59 -0.83 -6.81
N GLU A 55 7.14 -0.07 -5.81
CA GLU A 55 7.05 1.41 -5.90
C GLU A 55 8.37 2.13 -5.63
N ASN A 56 9.43 1.40 -5.26
CA ASN A 56 10.78 1.94 -5.04
C ASN A 56 11.76 1.55 -6.14
N LEU A 57 11.32 1.54 -7.41
CA LEU A 57 12.17 1.21 -8.55
C LEU A 57 12.51 2.46 -9.38
N CYS A 58 13.75 2.53 -9.85
CA CYS A 58 14.17 3.56 -10.79
C CYS A 58 13.46 3.35 -12.13
N GLU A 59 12.76 4.35 -12.64
CA GLU A 59 12.04 4.25 -13.92
C GLU A 59 12.97 3.87 -15.08
N THR A 60 14.20 4.40 -15.09
CA THR A 60 15.17 4.20 -16.17
C THR A 60 15.86 2.84 -16.11
N HIS A 61 16.24 2.40 -14.90
CA HIS A 61 17.09 1.22 -14.71
C HIS A 61 16.35 0.01 -14.16
N GLN A 62 15.12 0.18 -13.69
CA GLN A 62 14.29 -0.86 -13.05
C GLN A 62 15.01 -1.53 -11.86
N GLU A 63 15.87 -0.78 -11.18
CA GLU A 63 16.59 -1.20 -9.98
C GLU A 63 16.07 -0.46 -8.76
N LYS A 64 16.18 -1.08 -7.58
CA LYS A 64 15.76 -0.49 -6.31
C LYS A 64 16.41 0.87 -6.06
N LEU A 65 15.58 1.89 -5.92
CA LEU A 65 15.93 3.19 -5.34
C LEU A 65 16.30 2.95 -3.89
N SER A 66 17.60 3.05 -3.60
CA SER A 66 18.18 2.73 -2.30
C SER A 66 19.15 3.81 -1.82
N LEU A 67 19.44 4.77 -2.69
CA LEU A 67 20.29 5.92 -2.44
C LEU A 67 19.47 7.19 -2.57
N PHE A 68 19.90 8.24 -1.87
CA PHE A 68 19.36 9.58 -1.97
C PHE A 68 20.49 10.52 -2.36
N CYS A 69 20.30 11.26 -3.46
CA CYS A 69 21.22 12.29 -3.91
C CYS A 69 20.97 13.58 -3.11
N GLU A 70 21.97 14.08 -2.39
CA GLU A 70 21.81 15.27 -1.56
C GLU A 70 21.72 16.57 -2.38
N GLU A 71 22.38 16.61 -3.54
CA GLU A 71 22.43 17.77 -4.43
C GLU A 71 21.13 17.94 -5.22
N ASP A 72 20.58 16.85 -5.75
CA ASP A 72 19.36 16.89 -6.58
C ASP A 72 18.08 16.70 -5.74
N GLY A 73 18.19 16.15 -4.52
CA GLY A 73 17.06 15.94 -3.63
C GLY A 73 16.16 14.76 -4.03
N GLU A 74 16.72 13.78 -4.75
CA GLU A 74 15.97 12.67 -5.37
C GLU A 74 16.51 11.31 -4.93
N ALA A 75 15.62 10.31 -4.93
CA ALA A 75 16.03 8.92 -4.75
C ALA A 75 16.63 8.38 -6.05
N VAL A 76 17.78 7.72 -5.97
CA VAL A 76 18.52 7.17 -7.12
C VAL A 76 18.89 5.71 -6.88
N CYS A 77 19.02 4.93 -7.97
CA CYS A 77 19.56 3.56 -7.90
C CYS A 77 21.09 3.57 -8.05
N VAL A 78 21.72 2.41 -7.85
CA VAL A 78 23.17 2.25 -7.98
C VAL A 78 23.69 2.51 -9.40
N ALA A 79 22.89 2.21 -10.43
CA ALA A 79 23.22 2.56 -11.81
C ALA A 79 23.20 4.08 -12.05
N CYS A 80 22.20 4.80 -11.52
CA CYS A 80 22.15 6.27 -11.58
C CYS A 80 23.35 6.92 -10.90
N TRP A 81 23.73 6.44 -9.71
CA TRP A 81 24.91 6.96 -9.00
C TRP A 81 26.22 6.73 -9.77
N ARG A 82 26.38 5.60 -10.46
CA ARG A 82 27.57 5.34 -11.28
C ARG A 82 27.59 6.17 -12.57
N SER A 83 26.43 6.63 -13.02
CA SER A 83 26.29 7.38 -14.25
C SER A 83 26.77 8.82 -14.07
N PRO A 84 27.25 9.50 -15.14
CA PRO A 84 27.81 10.84 -15.05
C PRO A 84 26.91 11.87 -14.36
N GLN A 85 25.58 11.67 -14.40
CA GLN A 85 24.57 12.54 -13.82
C GLN A 85 24.70 12.69 -12.30
N HIS A 86 25.07 11.61 -11.59
CA HIS A 86 25.19 11.63 -10.12
C HIS A 86 26.53 11.09 -9.60
N ARG A 87 27.49 10.81 -10.49
CA ARG A 87 28.81 10.22 -10.15
C ARG A 87 29.63 11.03 -9.16
N SER A 88 29.46 12.34 -9.15
CA SER A 88 30.18 13.26 -8.28
C SER A 88 29.31 13.85 -7.16
N HIS A 89 28.04 13.48 -7.14
CA HIS A 89 27.10 13.93 -6.12
C HIS A 89 27.23 13.05 -4.88
N LYS A 90 26.99 13.67 -3.72
CA LYS A 90 26.97 12.98 -2.45
C LYS A 90 25.66 12.21 -2.33
N VAL A 91 25.80 10.90 -2.18
CA VAL A 91 24.67 10.01 -1.95
C VAL A 91 24.68 9.48 -0.53
N LEU A 92 23.50 9.34 0.06
CA LEU A 92 23.25 8.67 1.34
C LEU A 92 22.37 7.45 1.10
N LEU A 93 22.41 6.44 1.98
CA LEU A 93 21.37 5.41 1.96
C LEU A 93 20.02 6.04 2.34
N MET A 94 18.93 5.53 1.79
CA MET A 94 17.59 6.07 2.11
C MET A 94 17.28 6.07 3.61
N GLU A 95 17.74 5.06 4.36
CA GLU A 95 17.60 5.01 5.82
C GLU A 95 18.39 6.11 6.54
N GLU A 96 19.59 6.43 6.05
CA GLU A 96 20.45 7.49 6.59
C GLU A 96 19.86 8.88 6.28
N ALA A 97 19.36 9.05 5.06
CA ALA A 97 18.66 10.26 4.65
C ALA A 97 17.38 10.45 5.49
N ALA A 98 16.57 9.41 5.68
CA ALA A 98 15.36 9.46 6.51
C ALA A 98 15.66 9.86 7.97
N GLN A 99 16.82 9.47 8.50
CA GLN A 99 17.27 9.87 9.84
C GLN A 99 17.77 11.31 9.88
N LYS A 100 18.58 11.71 8.88
CA LYS A 100 19.15 13.06 8.78
C LYS A 100 18.09 14.12 8.53
N TYR A 101 17.09 13.78 7.72
CA TYR A 101 16.00 14.64 7.31
C TYR A 101 14.69 14.27 8.02
N LYS A 102 14.73 13.77 9.26
CA LYS A 102 13.53 13.63 10.10
C LYS A 102 12.85 14.99 10.25
N VAL A 103 11.94 15.30 9.33
CA VAL A 103 11.04 16.44 9.45
C VAL A 103 10.18 16.15 10.68
N GLY A 104 10.22 17.06 11.64
CA GLY A 104 9.39 16.97 12.84
C GLY A 104 7.93 16.71 12.45
N ASN A 105 7.49 15.48 12.67
CA ASN A 105 6.10 15.04 12.82
C ASN A 105 5.09 15.54 11.76
N THR A 106 5.05 14.93 10.56
CA THR A 106 3.88 14.98 9.64
C THR A 106 4.08 13.95 8.52
N LEU A 107 3.21 12.96 8.31
CA LEU A 107 1.97 13.08 7.52
C LEU A 107 2.13 13.74 6.12
N THR A 108 3.32 13.76 5.52
CA THR A 108 3.52 14.33 4.17
C THR A 108 4.31 13.46 3.17
N LEU A 109 4.88 12.32 3.57
CA LEU A 109 5.46 11.35 2.61
C LEU A 109 4.56 10.10 2.38
N VAL A 110 3.33 10.13 2.86
CA VAL A 110 2.31 9.11 2.53
C VAL A 110 1.35 9.55 1.42
N ASN A 111 1.38 10.83 1.02
CA ASN A 111 0.51 11.37 -0.03
C ASN A 111 1.17 11.43 -1.43
N SER A 112 2.34 10.83 -1.61
CA SER A 112 3.00 10.73 -2.93
C SER A 112 3.28 9.29 -3.35
N ILE A 113 2.98 8.30 -2.50
CA ILE A 113 3.21 6.85 -2.73
C ILE A 113 1.89 6.08 -2.65
N LEU A 114 0.76 6.75 -2.90
CA LEU A 114 -0.50 6.06 -3.13
C LEU A 114 -1.14 6.68 -4.38
N PRO A 115 -1.01 6.07 -5.56
CA PRO A 115 -1.76 6.46 -6.73
C PRO A 115 -3.19 5.96 -6.56
N PHE A 116 -3.99 6.67 -5.77
CA PHE A 116 -5.44 6.63 -5.89
C PHE A 116 -5.93 8.05 -6.16
N SER A 117 -6.07 8.35 -7.45
CA SER A 117 -6.92 9.44 -7.92
C SER A 117 -7.79 8.90 -9.04
N ASP A 118 -9.09 8.96 -8.75
CA ASP A 118 -10.31 8.57 -9.47
C ASP A 118 -10.63 7.07 -9.63
#